data_AF-A0A916RIJ7-F1
#
_entry.id   AF-A0A916RIJ7-F1
#
_cell.length_a   1.000
_cell.length_b   1.000
_cell.length_c   1.000
_cell.angle_alpha   90.00
_cell.angle_beta   90.00
_cell.angle_gamma   90.00
#
_symmetry.space_group_name_H-M   'P 1'
#
loop_
_entity.id
_entity.type
_entity.pdbx_description
1 polymer ?
#
loop_
_entity_poly.entity_id
_entity_poly.type
_entity_poly.pdbx_seq_one_letter_code
_entity_poly.pdbx_strand_id
1 'polypeptide(L)'
;MCERYGLTYLEQEESYTSKASFLDRDNIPVYHGHNSTEYRFSGKRIKRGLYKTKENKLINADCNGAANIGLKSNLNGFIPDRRLGIFGYAIKG
;
A
#
# COMPACT_ATOMS: atom_id res chain seq x y z
N MET A 1 -10.90 -10.42 16.84
CA MET A 1 -12.14 -9.62 16.68
C MET A 1 -12.78 -9.84 15.32
N CYS A 2 -12.02 -9.75 14.23
CA CYS A 2 -12.49 -9.96 12.85
C CYS A 2 -13.08 -11.36 12.60
N GLU A 3 -12.39 -12.41 13.05
CA GLU A 3 -12.80 -13.81 12.84
C GLU A 3 -14.18 -14.13 13.43
N ARG A 4 -14.56 -13.46 14.54
CA ARG A 4 -15.87 -13.63 15.17
C ARG A 4 -17.03 -13.14 14.32
N TYR A 5 -16.74 -12.30 13.33
CA TYR A 5 -17.70 -11.77 12.37
C TYR A 5 -17.49 -12.37 10.96
N GLY A 6 -16.71 -13.45 10.83
CA GLY A 6 -16.41 -14.09 9.54
C GLY A 6 -15.50 -13.27 8.63
N LEU A 7 -14.77 -12.28 9.17
CA LEU A 7 -13.83 -11.46 8.41
C LEU A 7 -12.43 -12.06 8.47
N THR A 8 -11.84 -12.33 7.30
CA THR A 8 -10.44 -12.74 7.18
C THR A 8 -9.52 -11.57 7.49
N TYR A 9 -8.60 -11.78 8.44
CA TYR A 9 -7.55 -10.82 8.76
C TYR A 9 -6.25 -11.26 8.08
N LEU A 10 -5.55 -10.30 7.47
CA LEU A 10 -4.26 -10.51 6.82
C LEU A 10 -3.33 -9.39 7.23
N GLU A 11 -2.13 -9.76 7.67
CA GLU A 11 -1.08 -8.81 8.00
C GLU A 11 -0.36 -8.34 6.74
N GLN A 12 -0.08 -7.04 6.67
CA GLN A 12 0.59 -6.42 5.54
C GLN A 12 1.70 -5.49 6.05
N GLU A 13 2.85 -5.53 5.40
CA GLU A 13 4.00 -4.69 5.72
C GLU A 13 3.76 -3.25 5.22
N GLU A 14 3.74 -2.26 6.12
CA GLU A 14 3.28 -0.90 5.84
C GLU A 14 4.38 0.12 5.55
N SER A 15 5.65 -0.30 5.42
CA SER A 15 6.76 0.62 5.17
C SER A 15 6.49 1.54 3.98
N TYR A 16 6.81 2.81 4.20
CA TYR A 16 6.70 3.90 3.23
C TYR A 16 5.28 4.25 2.74
N THR A 17 4.23 3.54 3.17
CA THR A 17 2.84 3.78 2.74
C THR A 17 2.32 5.19 3.09
N SER A 18 2.82 5.78 4.17
CA SER A 18 2.49 7.17 4.56
C SER A 18 3.30 8.24 3.82
N LYS A 19 4.34 7.85 3.08
CA LYS A 19 5.26 8.76 2.37
C LYS A 19 5.01 8.75 0.87
N ALA A 20 4.83 7.57 0.28
CA ALA A 20 4.52 7.37 -1.12
C ALA A 20 3.21 8.09 -1.52
N SER A 21 3.17 8.56 -2.77
CA SER A 21 1.97 9.14 -3.35
C SER A 21 1.19 8.08 -4.11
N PHE A 22 -0.06 7.83 -3.69
CA PHE A 22 -0.95 6.90 -4.37
C PHE A 22 -1.29 7.39 -5.78
N LEU A 23 -1.61 8.69 -5.91
CA LEU A 23 -2.04 9.28 -7.18
C LEU A 23 -0.92 9.35 -8.22
N ASP A 24 0.33 9.46 -7.77
CA ASP A 24 1.51 9.49 -8.64
C ASP A 24 2.08 8.08 -8.90
N ARG A 25 1.48 7.04 -8.31
CA ARG A 25 1.90 5.63 -8.43
C ARG A 25 3.38 5.42 -8.05
N ASP A 26 3.80 6.02 -6.94
CA ASP A 26 5.15 5.82 -6.43
C ASP A 26 5.41 4.33 -6.15
N ASN A 27 6.62 3.86 -6.46
CA ASN A 27 7.05 2.54 -6.04
C ASN A 27 7.18 2.49 -4.51
N ILE A 28 6.62 1.45 -3.88
CA ILE A 28 6.61 1.29 -2.42
C ILE A 28 7.47 0.07 -2.06
N PRO A 29 8.78 0.26 -1.78
CA PRO A 29 9.67 -0.85 -1.46
C PRO A 29 9.33 -1.46 -0.11
N VAL A 30 9.78 -2.70 0.10
CA VAL A 30 9.84 -3.33 1.42
C VAL A 30 11.10 -2.82 2.13
N TYR A 31 10.95 -2.42 3.39
CA TYR A 31 12.10 -2.00 4.19
C TYR A 31 13.02 -3.19 4.47
N HIS A 32 14.30 -3.03 4.16
CA HIS A 32 15.35 -3.97 4.54
C HIS A 32 16.35 -3.21 5.41
N GLY A 33 16.55 -3.67 6.65
CA GLY A 33 17.39 -2.97 7.65
C GLY A 33 18.85 -2.74 7.24
N HIS A 34 19.33 -3.46 6.22
CA HIS A 34 20.69 -3.32 5.67
C HIS A 34 20.78 -2.36 4.47
N ASN A 35 19.65 -1.86 3.95
CA ASN A 35 19.65 -0.92 2.83
C ASN A 35 19.71 0.52 3.35
N SER A 36 20.86 1.17 3.14
CA SER A 36 21.05 2.62 3.34
C SER A 36 20.44 3.46 2.21
N THR A 37 19.64 2.86 1.33
CA THR A 37 19.02 3.54 0.19
C THR A 37 18.00 4.57 0.66
N GLU A 38 18.25 5.84 0.36
CA GLU A 38 17.29 6.91 0.56
C GLU A 38 16.21 6.83 -0.54
N TYR A 39 14.96 6.55 -0.15
CA TYR A 39 13.84 6.55 -1.09
C TYR A 39 13.20 7.93 -1.18
N ARG A 40 13.12 8.44 -2.41
CA ARG A 40 12.44 9.69 -2.73
C ARG A 40 11.07 9.40 -3.30
N PHE A 41 10.06 10.00 -2.68
CA PHE A 41 8.66 9.92 -3.10
C PHE A 41 8.27 11.22 -3.78
N SER A 42 7.31 11.14 -4.71
CA SER A 42 6.92 12.27 -5.54
C SER A 42 6.03 13.28 -4.79
N GLY A 43 5.31 12.81 -3.77
CA GLY A 43 4.53 13.64 -2.86
C GLY A 43 5.09 13.68 -1.43
N LYS A 44 4.38 14.40 -0.56
CA LYS A 44 4.72 14.50 0.86
C LYS A 44 3.51 14.75 1.75
N ARG A 45 3.53 14.17 2.94
CA ARG A 45 2.60 14.55 4.02
C ARG A 45 2.99 15.94 4.53
N ILE A 46 2.02 16.86 4.55
CA ILE A 46 2.23 18.23 5.04
C ILE A 46 1.94 18.27 6.54
N LYS A 47 0.82 17.67 6.95
CA LYS A 47 0.39 17.54 8.35
C LYS A 47 -0.58 16.38 8.51
N ARG A 48 -1.02 16.10 9.74
CA ARG A 48 -2.08 15.11 9.99
C ARG A 48 -3.32 15.43 9.14
N GLY A 49 -3.86 14.41 8.47
CA GLY A 49 -4.99 14.55 7.56
C GLY A 49 -4.70 15.22 6.21
N LEU A 50 -3.48 15.72 5.92
CA LEU A 50 -3.19 16.45 4.69
C LEU A 50 -1.91 15.97 3.98
N TYR A 51 -2.09 15.49 2.75
CA TYR A 51 -1.02 15.04 1.85
C TYR A 51 -1.00 15.89 0.58
N LYS A 52 0.19 16.13 0.04
CA LYS A 52 0.39 16.90 -1.19
C LYS A 52 1.06 16.03 -2.24
N THR A 53 0.44 15.86 -3.40
CA THR A 53 0.98 15.09 -4.53
C THR A 53 2.02 15.88 -5.33
N LYS A 54 2.65 15.22 -6.31
CA LYS A 54 3.57 15.86 -7.26
C LYS A 54 2.93 17.04 -8.00
N GLU A 55 1.67 16.90 -8.39
CA GLU A 55 0.89 17.95 -9.06
C GLU A 55 0.35 19.03 -8.11
N ASN A 56 0.85 19.10 -6.88
CA ASN A 56 0.41 20.01 -5.83
C ASN A 56 -1.06 19.84 -5.39
N LYS A 57 -1.73 18.73 -5.75
CA LYS A 57 -3.08 18.42 -5.28
C LYS A 57 -3.03 18.08 -3.80
N LEU A 58 -4.01 18.58 -3.05
CA LEU A 58 -4.16 18.28 -1.64
C LEU A 58 -5.22 17.21 -1.43
N ILE A 59 -4.83 16.12 -0.78
CA ILE A 59 -5.71 14.98 -0.48
C ILE A 59 -5.62 14.60 0.99
N ASN A 60 -6.58 13.80 1.46
CA ASN A 60 -6.53 13.28 2.81
C ASN A 60 -5.35 12.30 2.96
N ALA A 61 -4.49 12.54 3.96
CA ALA A 61 -3.29 11.73 4.17
C ALA A 61 -3.59 10.28 4.57
N ASP A 62 -4.66 10.05 5.32
CA ASP A 62 -5.04 8.73 5.81
C ASP A 62 -5.66 7.90 4.67
N CYS A 63 -6.44 8.54 3.79
CA CYS A 63 -6.91 7.94 2.54
C CYS A 63 -5.75 7.55 1.61
N ASN A 64 -4.73 8.43 1.47
CA ASN A 64 -3.52 8.11 0.71
C ASN A 64 -2.79 6.89 1.29
N GLY A 65 -2.61 6.86 2.62
CA GLY A 65 -1.98 5.73 3.31
C GLY A 65 -2.76 4.42 3.13
N ALA A 66 -4.08 4.44 3.33
CA ALA A 66 -4.93 3.28 3.15
C ALA A 66 -4.89 2.74 1.71
N ALA A 67 -4.93 3.63 0.71
CA ALA A 67 -4.83 3.24 -0.69
C ALA A 67 -3.46 2.62 -1.03
N ASN A 68 -2.38 3.15 -0.46
CA ASN A 68 -1.03 2.59 -0.60
C ASN A 68 -0.87 1.22 0.07
N ILE A 69 -1.49 1.00 1.24
CA ILE A 69 -1.55 -0.33 1.87
C ILE A 69 -2.28 -1.30 0.94
N GLY A 70 -3.41 -0.88 0.36
CA GLY A 70 -4.14 -1.65 -0.63
C GLY A 70 -3.29 -2.03 -1.85
N LEU A 71 -2.56 -1.08 -2.45
CA LEU A 71 -1.65 -1.36 -3.58
C LEU A 71 -0.53 -2.33 -3.24
N LYS A 72 0.02 -2.22 -2.03
CA LYS A 72 1.12 -3.08 -1.57
C LYS A 72 0.63 -4.47 -1.16
N SER A 73 -0.64 -4.55 -0.75
CA SER A 73 -1.29 -5.82 -0.50
C SER A 73 -1.47 -6.59 -1.81
N ASN A 74 -1.11 -7.86 -1.80
CA ASN A 74 -1.34 -8.77 -2.94
C ASN A 74 -2.82 -9.15 -3.11
N LEU A 75 -3.75 -8.30 -2.63
CA LEU A 75 -5.18 -8.54 -2.64
C LEU A 75 -5.75 -8.28 -4.04
N ASN A 76 -6.57 -9.22 -4.50
CA ASN A 76 -7.28 -9.11 -5.77
C ASN A 76 -8.24 -7.91 -5.70
N GLY A 77 -8.02 -6.90 -6.54
CA GLY A 77 -8.80 -5.66 -6.55
C GLY A 77 -7.97 -4.39 -6.64
N PHE A 78 -6.73 -4.42 -6.13
CA PHE A 78 -5.81 -3.26 -6.19
C PHE A 78 -4.69 -3.42 -7.23
N ILE A 79 -4.46 -4.64 -7.73
CA ILE A 79 -3.48 -4.93 -8.80
C ILE A 79 -4.24 -5.18 -10.12
N PRO A 80 -4.04 -4.36 -11.16
CA PRO A 80 -4.80 -4.46 -12.41
C PRO A 80 -4.60 -5.78 -13.18
N ASP A 81 -3.50 -6.51 -12.94
CA ASP A 81 -3.10 -7.70 -13.72
C ASP A 81 -3.48 -9.05 -13.08
N ARG A 82 -4.13 -9.07 -11.90
CA ARG A 82 -4.62 -10.32 -11.27
C ARG A 82 -6.07 -10.68 -11.63
N ARG A 83 -6.55 -10.27 -12.80
CA ARG A 83 -7.83 -10.77 -13.36
C ARG A 83 -7.69 -12.12 -14.08
N LEU A 84 -6.49 -12.68 -14.17
CA LEU A 84 -6.25 -14.03 -14.69
C LEU A 84 -5.56 -14.88 -13.63
N GLY A 85 -6.32 -15.73 -12.94
CA GLY A 85 -5.73 -16.72 -12.06
C GLY A 85 -6.67 -17.29 -11.03
N ILE A 86 -7.69 -18.01 -11.47
CA ILE A 86 -8.17 -19.18 -10.73
C ILE A 86 -7.04 -20.22 -10.83
N PHE A 87 -5.93 -20.00 -10.12
CA PHE A 87 -4.90 -21.02 -9.92
C PHE A 87 -4.94 -21.40 -8.45
N GLY A 88 -5.40 -22.63 -8.22
CA GLY A 88 -5.63 -23.21 -6.91
C GLY A 88 -4.39 -23.12 -6.04
N TYR A 89 -4.62 -22.85 -4.76
CA TYR A 89 -3.66 -23.16 -3.72
C TYR A 89 -3.44 -24.68 -3.73
N ALA A 90 -2.29 -25.13 -4.23
CA ALA A 90 -1.79 -26.45 -3.92
C ALA A 90 -1.37 -26.44 -2.44
N ILE A 91 -2.21 -27.06 -1.61
CA ILE A 91 -1.85 -27.43 -0.24
C ILE A 91 -0.84 -28.56 -0.39
N LYS A 92 0.44 -28.27 -0.16
CA LYS A 92 1.46 -29.32 -0.07
C LYS A 92 1.31 -29.93 1.33
N GLY A 93 0.90 -31.19 1.37
CA GLY A 93 0.90 -32.01 2.59
C GLY A 93 2.32 -32.32 3.07
#